data_AF-A0A2S0IAU2-F1
#
_entry.id   AF-A0A2S0IAU2-F1
#
_cell.length_a   1.000
_cell.length_b   1.000
_cell.length_c   1.000
_cell.angle_alpha   90.00
_cell.angle_beta   90.00
_cell.angle_gamma   90.00
#
_symmetry.space_group_name_H-M   'P 1'
#
loop_
_entity.id
_entity.type
_entity.pdbx_description
1 polymer ?
#
loop_
_entity_poly.entity_id
_entity_poly.type
_entity_poly.pdbx_seq_one_letter_code
_entity_poly.pdbx_strand_id
1 'polypeptide(L)'
;MTDSLPAGFTPWYPSSQFMRHLNDLGPFYRRKADNVLALRVTTAHGNMHGMAHGGFLATFADSALGLVISEDAHVSVVTAQMSVEFLNAVNPGDWLE
;
A
#
# COMPACT_ATOMS: atom_id res chain seq x y z
N MET A 1 -15.79 13.10 10.00
CA MET A 1 -16.22 12.56 8.70
C MET A 1 -16.10 11.06 8.80
N THR A 2 -17.16 10.32 8.46
CA THR A 2 -17.21 8.88 8.71
C THR A 2 -16.08 8.18 7.98
N ASP A 3 -15.21 7.55 8.77
CA ASP A 3 -14.05 6.76 8.38
C ASP A 3 -14.49 5.42 7.77
N SER A 4 -15.44 5.48 6.83
CA SER A 4 -16.05 4.30 6.24
C SER A 4 -15.09 3.72 5.22
N LEU A 5 -14.72 2.46 5.46
CA LEU A 5 -13.96 1.66 4.51
C LEU A 5 -14.70 1.59 3.17
N PRO A 6 -14.04 1.88 2.03
CA PRO A 6 -14.66 1.69 0.72
C PRO A 6 -15.09 0.24 0.51
N ALA A 7 -16.15 0.04 -0.29
CA ALA A 7 -16.77 -1.27 -0.47
C ALA A 7 -15.78 -2.32 -1.05
N GLY A 8 -15.89 -3.55 -0.56
CA GLY A 8 -15.09 -4.68 -1.03
C GLY A 8 -13.69 -4.78 -0.42
N PHE A 9 -13.21 -3.75 0.28
CA PHE A 9 -11.98 -3.84 1.05
C PHE A 9 -12.17 -4.59 2.36
N THR A 10 -11.13 -5.32 2.76
CA THR A 10 -11.04 -5.99 4.06
C THR A 10 -9.62 -5.82 4.60
N PRO A 11 -9.39 -5.83 5.93
CA PRO A 11 -8.04 -5.74 6.49
C PRO A 11 -7.11 -6.79 5.88
N TRP A 12 -5.91 -6.36 5.50
CA TRP A 12 -4.89 -7.22 4.95
C TRP A 12 -3.65 -7.21 5.84
N TYR A 13 -3.13 -8.40 6.15
CA TYR A 13 -2.00 -8.57 7.04
C TYR A 13 -0.81 -9.12 6.26
N PRO A 14 0.23 -8.30 6.01
CA PRO A 14 1.41 -8.74 5.29
C PRO A 14 2.12 -9.90 6.01
N SER A 15 2.71 -10.82 5.26
CA SER A 15 3.54 -11.89 5.82
C SER A 15 4.97 -11.43 6.12
N SER A 16 5.50 -10.47 5.36
CA SER A 16 6.85 -9.93 5.56
C SER A 16 6.92 -9.02 6.80
N GLN A 17 8.00 -9.15 7.58
CA GLN A 17 8.16 -8.35 8.80
C GLN A 17 8.25 -6.85 8.49
N PHE A 18 8.94 -6.48 7.41
CA PHE A 18 9.05 -5.08 7.01
C PHE A 18 7.68 -4.45 6.72
N MET A 19 6.82 -5.13 5.96
CA MET A 19 5.48 -4.62 5.66
C MET A 19 4.56 -4.62 6.88
N ARG A 20 4.75 -5.54 7.84
CA ARG A 20 4.01 -5.49 9.12
C ARG A 20 4.30 -4.22 9.89
N HIS A 21 5.57 -3.81 10.00
CA HIS A 21 5.93 -2.54 10.64
C HIS A 21 5.30 -1.33 9.93
N LEU A 22 5.21 -1.36 8.59
CA LEU A 22 4.52 -0.29 7.86
C LEU A 22 3.01 -0.31 8.11
N ASN A 23 2.39 -1.49 8.21
CA ASN A 23 0.98 -1.64 8.56
C ASN A 23 0.66 -1.13 9.98
N ASP A 24 1.63 -1.12 10.90
CA ASP A 24 1.45 -0.54 12.24
C ASP A 24 1.33 1.00 12.20
N LEU A 25 1.84 1.65 11.14
CA LEU A 25 1.72 3.09 10.91
C LEU A 25 0.35 3.48 10.32
N GLY A 26 -0.36 2.50 9.76
CA GLY A 26 -1.71 2.62 9.25
C GLY A 26 -2.15 1.31 8.59
N PRO A 27 -3.37 0.82 8.88
CA PRO A 27 -3.80 -0.49 8.41
C PRO A 27 -3.88 -0.54 6.89
N PHE A 28 -3.38 -1.65 6.34
CA PHE A 28 -3.55 -2.01 4.94
C PHE A 28 -4.83 -2.81 4.76
N TYR A 29 -5.39 -2.66 3.58
CA TYR A 29 -6.61 -3.30 3.16
C TYR A 29 -6.40 -3.95 1.81
N ARG A 30 -7.23 -4.94 1.52
CA ARG A 30 -7.24 -5.61 0.24
C ARG A 30 -8.67 -5.86 -0.23
N ARG A 31 -8.88 -5.63 -1.52
CA ARG A 31 -10.05 -6.08 -2.26
C ARG A 31 -9.65 -7.31 -3.06
N LYS A 32 -10.19 -8.46 -2.70
CA LYS A 32 -9.80 -9.76 -3.29
C LYS A 32 -10.37 -10.00 -4.69
N ALA A 33 -11.39 -9.25 -5.09
CA ALA A 33 -12.04 -9.44 -6.40
C ALA A 33 -11.10 -9.10 -7.57
N ASP A 34 -10.17 -8.17 -7.36
CA ASP A 34 -9.26 -7.60 -8.35
C ASP A 34 -7.83 -7.40 -7.81
N ASN A 35 -7.50 -8.00 -6.66
CA ASN A 35 -6.20 -7.96 -6.00
C ASN A 35 -5.64 -6.55 -5.72
N VAL A 36 -6.51 -5.57 -5.49
CA VAL A 36 -6.11 -4.21 -5.14
C VAL A 36 -5.76 -4.11 -3.66
N LEU A 37 -4.57 -3.58 -3.38
CA LEU A 37 -4.16 -3.16 -2.03
C LEU A 37 -4.52 -1.70 -1.84
N ALA A 38 -4.86 -1.33 -0.61
CA ALA A 38 -5.17 0.05 -0.27
C ALA A 38 -4.80 0.39 1.16
N LEU A 39 -4.72 1.69 1.45
CA LEU A 39 -4.63 2.19 2.81
C LEU A 39 -5.22 3.59 2.94
N ARG A 40 -5.58 3.97 4.17
CA ARG A 40 -5.79 5.38 4.49
C ARG A 40 -4.46 5.98 4.94
N VAL A 41 -3.97 6.96 4.21
CA VAL A 41 -2.68 7.60 4.51
C VAL A 41 -2.79 8.34 5.84
N THR A 42 -1.85 8.10 6.75
CA THR A 42 -1.77 8.76 8.05
C THR A 42 -0.58 9.73 8.07
N THR A 43 -0.53 10.60 9.08
CA THR A 43 0.65 11.47 9.30
C THR A 43 1.92 10.66 9.57
N ALA A 44 1.81 9.42 10.06
CA ALA A 44 2.94 8.53 10.30
C ALA A 44 3.61 8.04 8.99
N HIS A 45 2.91 8.08 7.86
CA HIS A 45 3.50 7.81 6.53
C HIS A 45 4.20 9.04 5.92
N GLY A 46 4.20 10.18 6.61
CA GLY A 46 4.60 11.47 6.08
C GLY A 46 6.11 11.65 5.87
N ASN A 47 6.46 12.52 4.92
CA ASN A 47 7.78 13.12 4.77
C ASN A 47 7.86 14.47 5.51
N MET A 48 9.01 15.17 5.41
CA MET A 48 9.23 16.46 6.07
C MET A 48 8.25 17.58 5.67
N HIS A 49 7.53 17.42 4.56
CA HIS A 49 6.52 18.36 4.08
C HIS A 49 5.08 17.95 4.45
N GLY A 50 4.91 16.90 5.25
CA GLY A 50 3.60 16.45 5.73
C GLY A 50 2.77 15.65 4.72
N MET A 51 3.35 15.30 3.56
CA MET A 51 2.75 14.42 2.54
C MET A 51 3.34 13.02 2.64
N ALA A 52 2.70 11.99 2.07
CA ALA A 52 3.25 10.64 2.09
C ALA A 52 4.70 10.59 1.55
N HIS A 53 5.57 9.85 2.24
CA HIS A 53 6.96 9.69 1.83
C HIS A 53 7.03 8.90 0.51
N GLY A 54 7.79 9.40 -0.47
CA GLY A 54 7.91 8.72 -1.78
C GLY A 54 8.43 7.29 -1.67
N GLY A 55 9.37 7.03 -0.76
CA GLY A 55 9.85 5.68 -0.47
C GLY A 55 8.77 4.75 0.13
N PHE A 56 7.82 5.31 0.90
CA PHE A 56 6.68 4.53 1.40
C PHE A 56 5.75 4.16 0.25
N LEU A 57 5.40 5.13 -0.60
CA LEU A 57 4.56 4.90 -1.79
C LEU A 57 5.17 3.85 -2.73
N ALA A 58 6.47 3.97 -3.02
CA ALA A 58 7.19 3.00 -3.84
C ALA A 58 7.20 1.60 -3.21
N THR A 59 7.43 1.49 -1.90
CA THR A 59 7.38 0.21 -1.18
C THR A 59 5.99 -0.42 -1.24
N PHE A 60 4.94 0.39 -1.09
CA PHE A 60 3.57 -0.08 -1.15
C PHE A 60 3.22 -0.59 -2.56
N ALA A 61 3.61 0.15 -3.60
CA ALA A 61 3.45 -0.26 -5.00
C ALA A 61 4.21 -1.56 -5.32
N ASP A 62 5.46 -1.68 -4.88
CA ASP A 62 6.29 -2.89 -5.04
C ASP A 62 5.59 -4.13 -4.44
N SER A 63 5.05 -3.97 -3.23
CA SER A 63 4.35 -5.06 -2.53
C SER A 63 3.03 -5.44 -3.21
N ALA A 64 2.30 -4.45 -3.74
CA ALA A 64 1.07 -4.70 -4.51
C ALA A 64 1.37 -5.50 -5.79
N LEU A 65 2.40 -5.11 -6.55
CA LEU A 65 2.84 -5.83 -7.75
C LEU A 65 3.26 -7.28 -7.42
N GLY A 66 4.07 -7.46 -6.38
CA GLY A 66 4.51 -8.78 -5.94
C GLY A 66 3.35 -9.67 -5.51
N LEU A 67 2.35 -9.12 -4.83
CA LEU A 67 1.14 -9.84 -4.44
C LEU A 67 0.36 -10.34 -5.65
N VAL A 68 0.05 -9.44 -6.60
CA VAL A 68 -0.73 -9.78 -7.81
C VAL A 68 -0.02 -10.86 -8.62
N ILE A 69 1.27 -10.72 -8.88
CA ILE A 69 2.05 -11.71 -9.64
C ILE A 69 2.07 -13.07 -8.92
N SER A 70 2.31 -13.06 -7.61
CA SER A 70 2.36 -14.29 -6.81
C SER A 70 1.04 -15.04 -6.82
N GLU A 71 -0.08 -14.34 -6.73
CA GLU A 71 -1.41 -14.95 -6.71
C GLU A 71 -1.89 -15.40 -8.08
N ASP A 72 -1.67 -14.61 -9.12
CA ASP A 72 -2.12 -14.95 -10.47
C ASP A 72 -1.28 -16.11 -11.05
N ALA A 73 0.04 -16.04 -10.91
CA ALA A 73 0.94 -17.04 -11.49
C ALA A 73 1.31 -18.19 -10.53
N HIS A 74 0.94 -18.11 -9.25
CA HIS A 74 1.25 -19.12 -8.23
C HIS A 74 2.76 -19.39 -8.08
N VAL A 75 3.57 -18.33 -8.15
CA VAL A 75 5.03 -18.40 -8.07
C VAL A 75 5.60 -17.44 -7.02
N SER A 76 6.79 -17.76 -6.51
CA SER A 76 7.57 -16.80 -5.75
C SER A 76 8.21 -15.79 -6.70
N VAL A 77 8.12 -14.50 -6.38
CA VAL A 77 8.67 -13.40 -7.17
C VAL A 77 9.56 -12.52 -6.31
N VAL A 78 10.60 -11.96 -6.94
CA VAL A 78 11.44 -10.91 -6.37
C VAL A 78 11.53 -9.77 -7.36
N THR A 79 11.50 -8.53 -6.86
CA THR A 79 11.63 -7.35 -7.71
C THR A 79 13.08 -7.17 -8.14
N ALA A 80 13.35 -7.33 -9.43
CA ALA A 80 14.67 -7.04 -10.00
C ALA A 80 14.87 -5.54 -10.26
N GLN A 81 13.80 -4.85 -10.68
CA GLN A 81 13.82 -3.44 -11.02
C GLN A 81 12.40 -2.87 -10.91
N MET A 82 12.27 -1.66 -10.36
CA MET A 82 11.04 -0.87 -10.40
C MET A 82 11.38 0.61 -10.66
N SER A 83 10.67 1.24 -11.59
CA SER A 83 10.76 2.67 -11.87
C SER A 83 9.46 3.33 -11.42
N VAL A 84 9.56 4.42 -10.68
CA VAL A 84 8.41 5.15 -10.15
C VAL A 84 8.53 6.62 -10.52
N GLU A 85 7.46 7.18 -11.09
CA GLU A 85 7.30 8.60 -11.33
C GLU A 85 6.13 9.12 -10.50
N PHE A 86 6.38 10.14 -9.67
CA PHE A 86 5.38 10.69 -8.78
C PHE A 86 4.67 11.87 -9.46
N LEU A 87 3.39 11.67 -9.80
CA LEU A 87 2.61 12.67 -10.53
C LEU A 87 1.95 13.71 -9.62
N ASN A 88 1.55 13.30 -8.41
CA ASN A 88 0.88 14.15 -7.43
C ASN A 88 1.28 13.76 -6.01
N ALA A 89 1.12 14.72 -5.09
CA ALA A 89 1.23 14.47 -3.67
C ALA A 89 0.05 13.64 -3.15
N VAL A 90 0.30 12.84 -2.12
CA VAL A 90 -0.72 12.10 -1.37
C VAL A 90 -0.72 12.62 0.07
N ASN A 91 -1.87 13.06 0.56
CA ASN A 91 -2.01 13.74 1.84
C ASN A 91 -2.56 12.81 2.93
N PRO A 92 -2.29 13.08 4.21
CA PRO A 92 -2.97 12.41 5.30
C PRO A 92 -4.49 12.51 5.17
N GLY A 93 -5.17 11.38 5.36
CA GLY A 93 -6.61 11.23 5.15
C GLY A 93 -6.98 10.68 3.78
N ASP A 94 -6.11 10.78 2.76
CA ASP A 94 -6.38 10.23 1.44
C ASP A 94 -6.50 8.71 1.49
N TRP A 95 -7.41 8.19 0.67
CA TRP A 95 -7.51 6.76 0.41
C TRP A 95 -6.64 6.45 -0.81
N LEU A 96 -5.56 5.70 -0.58
CA LEU A 96 -4.61 5.31 -1.61
C LEU A 96 -4.89 3.86 -2.03
N GLU A 97 -4.99 3.64 -3.35
CA GLU A 97 -5.08 2.33 -4.02
C GLU A 97 -3.90 2.17 -4.99
#